data_AF-A0A3G6MPH0-F1
#
_entry.id   AF-A0A3G6MPH0-F1
#
_cell.length_a   1.000
_cell.length_b   1.000
_cell.length_c   1.000
_cell.angle_alpha   90.00
_cell.angle_beta   90.00
_cell.angle_gamma   90.00
#
_symmetry.space_group_name_H-M   'P 1'
#
loop_
_entity.id
_entity.type
_entity.pdbx_description
1 polymer ?
#
loop_
_entity_poly.entity_id
_entity_poly.type
_entity_poly.pdbx_seq_one_letter_code
_entity_poly.pdbx_strand_id
1 'polypeptide(L)'
;MKRNYIDGSGNIFNVNIMHPCPHPIYLLKVGFRDAGFDLVGDILSDPDLQDRWVFSGTDYFTMKSQTRLEAKATQMDYYYDEPWNGMINGTVWKMRRRLYDRSFDNLKPGNYKVQGSFRIQSFYGRIICRITTKLEYSLIYVPFRKILEGERENILKSIAYQLIALNKAAEKDLILKYLYAVNYGKMSPPLENSEIETTIAKIYQNLNDVEPIPNAERRFIYDASKNFTPTEKRRLNIKKVHQDRTNKTQSELLEIMKNWDFSLHGKMTIKSVAKVAIKDPKTVQSYYTKLKTELLQDLDEEQVQMGGN
;
A
#
# COMPACT_ATOMS: atom_id res chain seq x y z
N MET A 1 -3.68 -17.27 6.89
CA MET A 1 -2.57 -17.06 5.95
C MET A 1 -1.27 -16.99 6.73
N LYS A 2 -0.38 -17.98 6.59
CA LYS A 2 1.01 -17.85 7.07
C LYS A 2 1.65 -16.69 6.30
N ARG A 3 2.32 -15.77 7.00
CA ARG A 3 3.02 -14.63 6.37
C ARG A 3 4.46 -15.05 6.07
N ASN A 4 5.11 -14.34 5.15
CA ASN A 4 6.56 -14.44 5.02
C ASN A 4 7.19 -13.77 6.25
N TYR A 5 7.98 -14.50 7.03
CA TYR A 5 8.71 -13.92 8.15
C TYR A 5 10.02 -14.67 8.39
N ILE A 6 10.93 -14.00 9.10
CA ILE A 6 12.15 -14.59 9.63
C ILE A 6 11.94 -14.72 11.12
N ASP A 7 12.12 -15.92 11.68
CA ASP A 7 11.99 -16.12 13.12
C ASP A 7 13.22 -15.60 13.89
N GLY A 8 13.16 -15.62 15.22
CA GLY A 8 14.26 -15.19 16.08
C GLY A 8 15.54 -16.05 15.96
N SER A 9 15.44 -17.22 15.34
CA SER A 9 16.55 -18.14 15.06
C SER A 9 17.15 -17.93 13.67
N GLY A 10 16.59 -17.00 12.88
CA GLY A 10 17.03 -16.68 11.52
C GLY A 10 16.45 -17.59 10.43
N ASN A 11 15.48 -18.46 10.76
CA ASN A 11 14.85 -19.32 9.78
C ASN A 11 13.87 -18.52 8.92
N ILE A 12 13.95 -18.70 7.61
CA ILE A 12 13.11 -18.00 6.64
C ILE A 12 11.88 -18.84 6.35
N PHE A 13 10.71 -18.37 6.77
CA PHE A 13 9.43 -18.94 6.39
C PHE A 13 8.87 -18.10 5.24
N ASN A 14 8.99 -18.58 4.01
CA ASN A 14 8.52 -17.88 2.81
C ASN A 14 7.54 -18.76 2.03
N VAL A 15 6.25 -18.39 2.02
CA VAL A 15 5.17 -19.08 1.32
C VAL A 15 5.10 -18.78 -0.18
N ASN A 16 5.97 -17.92 -0.70
CA ASN A 16 6.03 -17.58 -2.14
C ASN A 16 7.20 -18.25 -2.87
N ILE A 17 7.85 -19.27 -2.28
CA ILE A 17 8.89 -20.02 -2.97
C ILE A 17 8.22 -21.11 -3.80
N MET A 18 8.33 -21.01 -5.13
CA MET A 18 8.04 -22.15 -5.99
C MET A 18 9.16 -23.18 -5.79
N HIS A 19 8.79 -24.36 -5.30
CA HIS A 19 9.74 -25.46 -5.22
C HIS A 19 10.12 -25.86 -6.65
N PRO A 20 11.41 -26.02 -6.96
CA PRO A 20 11.77 -26.72 -8.17
C PRO A 20 11.18 -28.13 -8.04
N CYS A 21 10.31 -28.50 -8.98
CA CYS A 21 9.84 -29.87 -9.17
C CYS A 21 10.71 -30.47 -10.27
N PRO A 22 11.89 -31.03 -9.95
CA PRO A 22 12.71 -31.66 -10.96
C PRO A 22 12.01 -32.90 -11.51
N HIS A 23 12.20 -33.13 -12.80
CA HIS A 23 11.70 -34.32 -13.47
C HIS A 23 12.49 -35.56 -12.99
N PRO A 24 11.85 -36.70 -12.65
CA PRO A 24 12.52 -37.91 -12.19
C PRO A 24 13.63 -38.39 -13.13
N ILE A 25 13.35 -38.39 -14.44
CA ILE A 25 14.34 -38.75 -15.48
C ILE A 25 15.59 -37.86 -15.43
N TYR A 26 15.44 -36.56 -15.16
CA TYR A 26 16.59 -35.66 -15.04
C TYR A 26 17.47 -36.05 -13.84
N LEU A 27 16.85 -36.33 -12.69
CA LEU A 27 17.57 -36.75 -11.49
C LEU A 27 18.31 -38.07 -11.68
N LEU A 28 17.68 -39.04 -12.35
CA LEU A 28 18.33 -40.32 -12.67
C LEU A 28 19.55 -40.10 -13.57
N LYS A 29 19.44 -39.29 -14.63
CA LYS A 29 20.58 -38.98 -15.50
C LYS A 29 21.73 -38.32 -14.74
N VAL A 30 21.43 -37.38 -13.85
CA VAL A 30 22.45 -36.71 -13.03
C VAL A 30 23.09 -37.69 -12.04
N GLY A 31 22.30 -38.48 -11.32
CA GLY A 31 22.82 -39.43 -10.34
C GLY A 31 23.72 -40.51 -10.95
N PHE A 32 23.37 -41.04 -12.12
CA PHE A 32 24.23 -41.97 -12.85
C PHE A 32 25.52 -41.28 -13.32
N ARG A 33 25.42 -40.05 -13.84
CA ARG A 33 26.59 -39.27 -14.27
C ARG A 33 27.55 -38.95 -13.12
N ASP A 34 27.01 -38.61 -11.95
CA ASP A 34 27.81 -38.35 -10.75
C ASP A 34 28.55 -39.62 -10.28
N ALA A 35 28.00 -40.80 -10.56
CA ALA A 35 28.65 -42.09 -10.35
C ALA A 35 29.57 -42.51 -11.52
N GLY A 36 29.71 -41.69 -12.57
CA GLY A 36 30.56 -41.95 -13.73
C GLY A 36 29.92 -42.82 -14.82
N PHE A 37 28.60 -42.97 -14.81
CA PHE A 37 27.84 -43.78 -15.77
C PHE A 37 26.88 -42.93 -16.61
N ASP A 38 26.64 -43.35 -17.85
CA ASP A 38 25.59 -42.78 -18.70
C ASP A 38 24.33 -43.64 -18.64
N LEU A 39 23.22 -43.02 -18.25
CA LEU A 39 21.92 -43.70 -18.21
C LEU A 39 21.30 -43.78 -19.61
N VAL A 40 21.11 -45.01 -20.09
CA VAL A 40 20.46 -45.34 -21.37
C VAL A 40 19.41 -46.44 -21.18
N GLY A 41 18.46 -46.57 -22.10
CA GLY A 41 17.46 -47.64 -22.12
C GLY A 41 16.03 -47.20 -21.83
N ASP A 42 15.13 -48.18 -21.78
CA ASP A 42 13.66 -47.99 -21.84
C ASP A 42 13.08 -47.18 -20.68
N ILE A 43 13.80 -47.11 -19.55
CA ILE A 43 13.43 -46.30 -18.37
C ILE A 43 13.33 -44.80 -18.69
N LEU A 44 14.00 -44.32 -19.74
CA LEU A 44 13.91 -42.92 -20.19
C LEU A 44 12.61 -42.63 -20.97
N SER A 45 11.97 -43.67 -21.48
CA SER A 45 10.71 -43.62 -22.24
C SER A 45 9.53 -44.17 -21.46
N ASP A 46 9.73 -44.55 -20.20
CA ASP A 46 8.67 -45.05 -19.34
C ASP A 46 7.57 -43.99 -19.16
N PRO A 47 6.32 -44.26 -19.57
CA PRO A 47 5.24 -43.28 -19.50
C PRO A 47 4.93 -42.81 -18.08
N ASP A 48 5.02 -43.72 -17.10
CA ASP A 48 4.75 -43.41 -15.70
C ASP A 48 5.83 -42.49 -15.12
N LEU A 49 7.09 -42.61 -15.57
CA LEU A 49 8.16 -41.69 -15.19
C LEU A 49 8.13 -40.35 -15.94
N GLN A 50 7.58 -40.30 -17.15
CA GLN A 50 7.42 -39.05 -17.91
C GLN A 50 6.30 -38.17 -17.37
N ASP A 51 5.24 -38.77 -16.82
CA ASP A 51 4.10 -38.04 -16.27
C ASP A 51 4.26 -37.68 -14.78
N ARG A 52 5.40 -38.04 -14.16
CA ARG A 52 5.65 -37.81 -12.73
C ARG A 52 6.60 -36.66 -12.46
N TRP A 53 6.46 -36.11 -11.26
CA TRP A 53 7.32 -35.04 -10.72
C TRP A 53 7.84 -35.44 -9.36
N VAL A 54 9.12 -35.18 -9.09
CA VAL A 54 9.67 -35.42 -7.75
C VAL A 54 9.36 -34.22 -6.86
N PHE A 55 8.69 -34.50 -5.76
CA PHE A 55 8.41 -33.54 -4.70
C PHE A 55 9.06 -34.00 -3.41
N SER A 56 9.69 -33.08 -2.68
CA SER A 56 10.14 -33.33 -1.31
C SER A 56 9.03 -32.98 -0.34
N GLY A 57 8.69 -33.90 0.56
CA GLY A 57 7.80 -33.62 1.69
C GLY A 57 8.38 -32.62 2.71
N THR A 58 9.63 -32.16 2.52
CA THR A 58 10.31 -31.17 3.36
C THR A 58 10.83 -29.98 2.54
N ASP A 59 10.73 -28.78 3.13
CA ASP A 59 11.10 -27.52 2.48
C ASP A 59 12.63 -27.38 2.35
N TYR A 60 13.16 -27.53 1.12
CA TYR A 60 14.59 -27.43 0.77
C TYR A 60 15.31 -26.14 1.21
N PHE A 61 14.58 -25.09 1.61
CA PHE A 61 15.14 -23.76 1.90
C PHE A 61 15.13 -23.38 3.39
N THR A 62 14.83 -24.33 4.28
CA THR A 62 14.80 -24.08 5.73
C THR A 62 16.12 -24.39 6.44
N MET A 63 17.09 -25.00 5.76
CA MET A 63 18.34 -25.43 6.39
C MET A 63 19.47 -24.40 6.29
N LYS A 64 20.08 -24.14 7.46
CA LYS A 64 21.24 -23.27 7.75
C LYS A 64 22.51 -23.49 6.90
N SER A 65 22.53 -24.47 6.00
CA SER A 65 23.71 -24.84 5.21
C SER A 65 24.01 -23.89 4.04
N GLN A 66 23.11 -22.95 3.73
CA GLN A 66 23.40 -21.87 2.79
C GLN A 66 24.21 -20.78 3.49
N THR A 67 25.53 -20.80 3.32
CA THR A 67 26.44 -19.79 3.88
C THR A 67 26.14 -18.43 3.24
N ARG A 68 25.45 -17.55 3.97
CA ARG A 68 25.19 -16.18 3.53
C ARG A 68 26.43 -15.32 3.73
N LEU A 69 27.01 -14.84 2.63
CA LEU A 69 28.01 -13.77 2.65
C LEU A 69 27.30 -12.42 2.52
N GLU A 70 27.39 -11.57 3.55
CA GLU A 70 26.77 -10.24 3.56
C GLU A 70 27.85 -9.16 3.66
N ALA A 71 27.76 -8.15 2.80
CA ALA A 71 28.52 -6.90 2.92
C ALA A 71 27.56 -5.74 3.21
N LYS A 72 27.86 -4.96 4.23
CA LYS A 72 27.22 -3.67 4.50
C LYS A 72 28.27 -2.56 4.27
N ALA A 73 27.89 -1.56 3.49
CA ALA A 73 28.67 -0.34 3.32
C ALA A 73 28.24 0.70 4.36
N THR A 74 29.21 1.22 5.10
CA THR A 74 29.11 2.29 6.08
C THR A 74 29.75 3.56 5.52
N GLN A 75 29.65 4.68 6.24
CA GLN A 75 30.28 5.93 5.82
C GLN A 75 31.81 5.82 5.67
N MET A 76 32.43 4.89 6.39
CA MET A 76 33.89 4.67 6.36
C MET A 76 34.34 3.86 5.14
N ASP A 77 33.42 3.19 4.45
CA ASP A 77 33.74 2.30 3.33
C ASP A 77 33.78 3.04 1.97
N TYR A 78 33.47 4.34 1.95
CA TYR A 78 33.56 5.16 0.75
C TYR A 78 34.97 5.75 0.61
N TYR A 79 35.65 5.47 -0.50
CA TYR A 79 36.96 6.06 -0.80
C TYR A 79 36.88 7.39 -1.55
N TYR A 80 35.67 7.84 -1.86
CA TYR A 80 35.38 9.17 -2.39
C TYR A 80 34.05 9.64 -1.77
N ASP A 81 34.01 10.83 -1.18
CA ASP A 81 32.78 11.43 -0.61
C ASP A 81 32.80 12.96 -0.71
N GLU A 82 32.54 13.49 -1.90
CA GLU A 82 32.57 14.94 -2.16
C GLU A 82 31.16 15.53 -2.27
N PRO A 83 30.89 16.71 -1.68
CA PRO A 83 29.66 17.45 -1.96
C PRO A 83 29.55 17.74 -3.46
N TRP A 84 28.33 17.60 -3.98
CA TRP A 84 27.99 17.91 -5.34
C TRP A 84 26.75 18.78 -5.37
N ASN A 85 26.86 19.91 -6.06
CA ASN A 85 25.74 20.78 -6.34
C ASN A 85 25.38 20.63 -7.81
N GLY A 86 24.16 20.23 -8.11
CA GLY A 86 23.67 20.08 -9.47
C GLY A 86 22.34 20.74 -9.67
N MET A 87 22.16 21.40 -10.81
CA MET A 87 20.87 21.96 -11.17
C MET A 87 20.05 20.88 -11.87
N ILE A 88 18.90 20.52 -11.32
CA ILE A 88 17.96 19.55 -11.93
C ILE A 88 16.58 20.18 -11.86
N ASN A 89 15.95 20.38 -13.03
CA ASN A 89 14.65 21.05 -13.20
C ASN A 89 14.59 22.44 -12.54
N GLY A 90 15.62 23.27 -12.75
CA GLY A 90 15.68 24.64 -12.21
C GLY A 90 15.87 24.74 -10.69
N THR A 91 16.03 23.61 -9.99
CA THR A 91 16.31 23.58 -8.55
C THR A 91 17.75 23.15 -8.31
N VAL A 92 18.46 23.83 -7.42
CA VAL A 92 19.81 23.45 -6.99
C VAL A 92 19.71 22.32 -5.97
N TRP A 93 20.23 21.15 -6.34
CA TRP A 93 20.32 19.98 -5.48
C TRP A 93 21.69 19.93 -4.82
N LYS A 94 21.71 19.89 -3.49
CA LYS A 94 22.93 19.61 -2.71
C LYS A 94 22.95 18.12 -2.37
N MET A 95 23.83 17.37 -3.02
CA MET A 95 24.04 15.94 -2.79
C MET A 95 25.50 15.67 -2.41
N ARG A 96 25.85 14.40 -2.15
CA ARG A 96 27.24 13.96 -2.07
C ARG A 96 27.46 12.84 -3.06
N ARG A 97 28.54 12.93 -3.84
CA ARG A 97 28.97 11.85 -4.75
C ARG A 97 29.87 10.90 -3.99
N ARG A 98 29.52 9.61 -4.00
CA ARG A 98 30.25 8.58 -3.28
C ARG A 98 30.68 7.45 -4.20
N LEU A 99 31.89 6.95 -4.01
CA LEU A 99 32.38 5.73 -4.67
C LEU A 99 32.66 4.66 -3.61
N TYR A 100 32.25 3.44 -3.90
CA TYR A 100 32.37 2.26 -3.05
C TYR A 100 32.73 1.07 -3.94
N ASP A 101 33.67 0.25 -3.48
CA ASP A 101 34.07 -0.99 -4.14
C ASP A 101 34.36 -2.04 -3.06
N ARG A 102 33.98 -3.29 -3.34
CA ARG A 102 34.25 -4.44 -2.47
C ARG A 102 34.29 -5.72 -3.27
N SER A 103 35.41 -6.41 -3.22
CA SER A 103 35.59 -7.75 -3.78
C SER A 103 35.34 -8.84 -2.72
N PHE A 104 34.95 -10.02 -3.19
CA PHE A 104 34.92 -11.25 -2.40
C PHE A 104 35.81 -12.27 -3.09
N ASP A 105 36.97 -12.54 -2.49
CA ASP A 105 37.88 -13.56 -2.98
C ASP A 105 37.54 -14.90 -2.30
N ASN A 106 37.71 -16.03 -3.00
CA ASN A 106 37.44 -17.41 -2.54
C ASN A 106 35.97 -17.88 -2.54
N LEU A 107 35.15 -17.47 -3.52
CA LEU A 107 33.86 -18.12 -3.76
C LEU A 107 34.07 -19.55 -4.31
N LYS A 108 33.46 -20.55 -3.68
CA LYS A 108 33.50 -21.95 -4.18
C LYS A 108 32.78 -22.05 -5.54
N PRO A 109 33.08 -23.01 -6.42
CA PRO A 109 32.28 -23.22 -7.62
C PRO A 109 30.80 -23.50 -7.25
N GLY A 110 29.85 -22.77 -7.85
CA GLY A 110 28.43 -22.94 -7.54
C GLY A 110 27.52 -21.87 -8.12
N ASN A 111 26.21 -22.10 -8.02
CA ASN A 111 25.20 -21.15 -8.44
C ASN A 111 24.95 -20.11 -7.33
N TYR A 112 25.32 -18.86 -7.59
CA TYR A 112 25.17 -17.76 -6.64
C TYR A 112 23.96 -16.91 -6.96
N LYS A 113 23.11 -16.69 -5.96
CA LYS A 113 22.07 -15.67 -6.03
C LYS A 113 22.60 -14.36 -5.47
N VAL A 114 23.15 -13.51 -6.34
CA VAL A 114 23.56 -12.16 -5.95
C VAL A 114 22.32 -11.30 -5.78
N GLN A 115 22.00 -10.90 -4.55
CA GLN A 115 20.90 -9.99 -4.25
C GLN A 115 21.45 -8.74 -3.57
N GLY A 116 21.33 -7.60 -4.24
CA GLY A 116 21.65 -6.29 -3.70
C GLY A 116 20.39 -5.43 -3.61
N SER A 117 20.31 -4.59 -2.58
CA SER A 117 19.32 -3.52 -2.52
C SER A 117 20.02 -2.23 -2.10
N PHE A 118 20.05 -1.24 -2.99
CA PHE A 118 20.53 0.09 -2.67
C PHE A 118 19.34 0.98 -2.33
N ARG A 119 19.26 1.44 -1.08
CA ARG A 119 18.17 2.30 -0.63
C ARG A 119 18.62 3.76 -0.67
N ILE A 120 18.36 4.42 -1.79
CA ILE A 120 18.50 5.88 -1.88
C ILE A 120 17.27 6.51 -1.24
N GLN A 121 17.41 7.08 -0.05
CA GLN A 121 16.35 7.87 0.57
C GLN A 121 16.36 9.28 -0.02
N SER A 122 15.63 9.48 -1.12
CA SER A 122 15.17 10.82 -1.50
C SER A 122 13.93 11.14 -0.66
N PHE A 123 14.07 12.11 0.24
CA PHE A 123 12.91 12.79 0.79
C PHE A 123 12.31 13.65 -0.34
N TYR A 124 10.98 13.76 -0.39
CA TYR A 124 10.17 14.53 -1.36
C TYR A 124 9.60 13.76 -2.56
N GLY A 125 8.70 12.81 -2.26
CA GLY A 125 7.59 12.47 -3.15
C GLY A 125 6.31 13.20 -2.72
N ARG A 126 5.93 14.28 -3.42
CA ARG A 126 4.51 14.71 -3.55
C ARG A 126 3.92 13.87 -4.70
N ILE A 127 2.69 13.37 -4.65
CA ILE A 127 1.40 14.07 -4.70
C ILE A 127 0.37 13.20 -3.97
N ILE A 128 -0.47 13.84 -3.16
CA ILE A 128 -1.72 13.31 -2.62
C ILE A 128 -2.78 14.25 -3.15
N CYS A 129 -3.71 13.78 -3.98
CA CYS A 129 -4.93 14.54 -4.22
C CYS A 129 -5.85 14.30 -3.02
N ARG A 130 -6.03 15.34 -2.21
CA ARG A 130 -7.00 15.35 -1.12
C ARG A 130 -8.23 16.06 -1.64
N ILE A 131 -9.34 15.34 -1.67
CA ILE A 131 -10.65 15.93 -1.99
C ILE A 131 -11.20 16.49 -0.66
N THR A 132 -11.61 17.75 -0.68
CA THR A 132 -12.10 18.49 0.49
C THR A 132 -13.41 17.90 1.00
N THR A 133 -14.33 17.61 0.08
CA THR A 133 -15.48 16.71 0.27
C THR A 133 -15.01 15.27 0.05
N LYS A 134 -15.50 14.31 0.84
CA LYS A 134 -15.13 12.92 0.58
C LYS A 134 -15.76 12.51 -0.75
N LEU A 135 -15.02 11.76 -1.57
CA LEU A 135 -15.57 11.21 -2.80
C LEU A 135 -16.42 10.02 -2.43
N GLU A 136 -17.72 10.10 -2.71
CA GLU A 136 -18.61 8.96 -2.61
C GLU A 136 -18.36 8.02 -3.79
N TYR A 137 -18.34 6.72 -3.52
CA TYR A 137 -18.18 5.69 -4.52
C TYR A 137 -18.94 4.43 -4.13
N SER A 138 -19.24 3.64 -5.14
CA SER A 138 -19.91 2.36 -5.00
C SER A 138 -18.91 1.23 -4.89
N LEU A 139 -19.10 0.33 -3.92
CA LEU A 139 -18.33 -0.89 -3.76
C LEU A 139 -19.22 -2.09 -3.49
N ILE A 140 -18.75 -3.26 -3.89
CA ILE A 140 -19.41 -4.53 -3.56
C ILE A 140 -18.85 -4.98 -2.21
N TYR A 141 -19.68 -4.93 -1.17
CA TYR A 141 -19.29 -5.35 0.17
C TYR A 141 -19.75 -6.78 0.43
N VAL A 142 -18.79 -7.72 0.49
CA VAL A 142 -19.05 -9.10 0.92
C VAL A 142 -18.61 -9.26 2.37
N PRO A 143 -19.50 -9.62 3.31
CA PRO A 143 -19.13 -9.82 4.70
C PRO A 143 -18.01 -10.84 4.89
N PHE A 144 -17.08 -10.54 5.80
CA PHE A 144 -15.99 -11.47 6.13
C PHE A 144 -16.49 -12.70 6.91
N ARG A 145 -17.46 -12.49 7.80
CA ARG A 145 -18.07 -13.51 8.66
C ARG A 145 -19.08 -14.36 7.89
N LYS A 146 -19.37 -15.55 8.39
CA LYS A 146 -20.48 -16.36 7.87
C LYS A 146 -21.80 -15.66 8.13
N ILE A 147 -22.70 -15.72 7.15
CA ILE A 147 -24.04 -15.15 7.19
C ILE A 147 -24.99 -16.28 7.59
N LEU A 148 -25.64 -16.11 8.74
CA LEU A 148 -26.59 -17.08 9.27
C LEU A 148 -27.98 -16.88 8.67
N GLU A 149 -28.85 -17.86 8.88
CA GLU A 149 -30.24 -17.83 8.47
C GLU A 149 -30.99 -16.56 8.93
N GLY A 150 -31.89 -16.05 8.09
CA GLY A 150 -32.64 -14.80 8.31
C GLY A 150 -32.16 -13.61 7.47
N GLU A 151 -30.85 -13.41 7.30
CA GLU A 151 -30.29 -12.24 6.59
C GLU A 151 -29.71 -12.56 5.20
N ARG A 152 -29.54 -13.85 4.88
CA ARG A 152 -28.86 -14.35 3.66
C ARG A 152 -29.41 -13.74 2.38
N GLU A 153 -30.72 -13.79 2.21
CA GLU A 153 -31.40 -13.35 0.98
C GLU A 153 -31.21 -11.85 0.75
N ASN A 154 -31.44 -11.03 1.77
CA ASN A 154 -31.28 -9.57 1.68
C ASN A 154 -29.83 -9.18 1.37
N ILE A 155 -28.86 -9.84 2.01
CA ILE A 155 -27.44 -9.58 1.76
C ILE A 155 -27.06 -10.04 0.34
N LEU A 156 -27.50 -11.21 -0.12
CA LEU A 156 -27.22 -11.66 -1.48
C LEU A 156 -27.81 -10.71 -2.53
N LYS A 157 -29.06 -10.27 -2.33
CA LYS A 157 -29.73 -9.30 -3.21
C LYS A 157 -28.95 -7.99 -3.29
N SER A 158 -28.49 -7.48 -2.16
CA SER A 158 -27.67 -6.25 -2.11
C SER A 158 -26.34 -6.44 -2.88
N ILE A 159 -25.65 -7.57 -2.67
CA ILE A 159 -24.42 -7.90 -3.40
C ILE A 159 -24.70 -8.03 -4.90
N ALA A 160 -25.74 -8.76 -5.28
CA ALA A 160 -26.13 -8.99 -6.67
C ALA A 160 -26.48 -7.69 -7.40
N TYR A 161 -27.30 -6.85 -6.77
CA TYR A 161 -27.69 -5.54 -7.31
C TYR A 161 -26.45 -4.68 -7.56
N GLN A 162 -25.59 -4.51 -6.55
CA GLN A 162 -24.42 -3.65 -6.66
C GLN A 162 -23.40 -4.20 -7.67
N LEU A 163 -23.25 -5.52 -7.76
CA LEU A 163 -22.37 -6.18 -8.71
C LEU A 163 -22.83 -5.97 -10.15
N ILE A 164 -24.13 -6.13 -10.42
CA ILE A 164 -24.71 -5.91 -11.75
C ILE A 164 -24.66 -4.43 -12.12
N ALA A 165 -25.03 -3.53 -11.18
CA ALA A 165 -25.00 -2.09 -11.40
C ALA A 165 -23.61 -1.58 -11.81
N LEU A 166 -22.56 -2.10 -11.18
CA LEU A 166 -21.17 -1.75 -11.49
C LEU A 166 -20.65 -2.40 -12.78
N ASN A 167 -21.32 -3.45 -13.29
CA ASN A 167 -20.85 -4.25 -14.42
C ASN A 167 -22.00 -4.56 -15.38
N LYS A 168 -22.73 -3.54 -15.86
CA LYS A 168 -23.90 -3.71 -16.75
C LYS A 168 -23.62 -4.53 -18.01
N ALA A 169 -22.37 -4.52 -18.50
CA ALA A 169 -21.94 -5.25 -19.69
C ALA A 169 -21.44 -6.68 -19.40
N ALA A 170 -21.38 -7.10 -18.14
CA ALA A 170 -20.93 -8.44 -17.79
C ALA A 170 -21.95 -9.50 -18.21
N GLU A 171 -21.44 -10.67 -18.59
CA GLU A 171 -22.27 -11.82 -18.92
C GLU A 171 -22.98 -12.36 -17.67
N LYS A 172 -24.26 -12.73 -17.82
CA LYS A 172 -25.10 -13.23 -16.72
C LYS A 172 -24.48 -14.43 -16.01
N ASP A 173 -23.90 -15.36 -16.77
CA ASP A 173 -23.30 -16.58 -16.24
C ASP A 173 -22.07 -16.30 -15.38
N LEU A 174 -21.30 -15.26 -15.74
CA LEU A 174 -20.16 -14.81 -14.94
C LEU A 174 -20.62 -14.25 -13.58
N ILE A 175 -21.68 -13.44 -13.58
CA ILE A 175 -22.28 -12.91 -12.35
C ILE A 175 -22.83 -14.03 -11.48
N LEU A 176 -23.54 -14.99 -12.09
CA LEU A 176 -24.11 -16.15 -11.39
C LEU A 176 -23.01 -17.00 -10.73
N LYS A 177 -21.91 -17.29 -11.45
CA LYS A 177 -20.75 -18.00 -10.90
C LYS A 177 -20.16 -17.30 -9.67
N TYR A 178 -20.06 -15.97 -9.71
CA TYR A 178 -19.59 -15.20 -8.56
C TYR A 178 -20.53 -15.31 -7.35
N LEU A 179 -21.85 -15.18 -7.58
CA LEU A 179 -22.85 -15.27 -6.51
C LEU A 179 -22.93 -16.66 -5.89
N TYR A 180 -22.75 -17.73 -6.68
CA TYR A 180 -22.61 -19.08 -6.14
C TYR A 180 -21.38 -19.22 -5.24
N ALA A 181 -20.23 -18.68 -5.64
CA ALA A 181 -19.03 -18.70 -4.80
C ALA A 181 -19.25 -17.95 -3.47
N VAL A 182 -19.97 -16.82 -3.50
CA VAL A 182 -20.36 -16.09 -2.28
C VAL A 182 -21.33 -16.92 -1.43
N ASN A 183 -22.37 -17.50 -2.02
CA ASN A 183 -23.38 -18.30 -1.32
C ASN A 183 -22.73 -19.49 -0.59
N TYR A 184 -22.03 -20.37 -1.32
CA TYR A 184 -21.39 -21.55 -0.74
C TYR A 184 -20.23 -21.21 0.21
N GLY A 185 -19.52 -20.10 -0.04
CA GLY A 185 -18.38 -19.69 0.78
C GLY A 185 -18.75 -18.93 2.04
N LYS A 186 -19.88 -18.20 2.05
CA LYS A 186 -20.22 -17.25 3.13
C LYS A 186 -21.55 -17.53 3.81
N MET A 187 -22.50 -18.24 3.19
CA MET A 187 -23.83 -18.45 3.77
C MET A 187 -23.91 -19.79 4.48
N SER A 188 -24.60 -19.83 5.63
CA SER A 188 -24.78 -21.03 6.44
C SER A 188 -26.21 -21.10 6.98
N PRO A 189 -27.07 -22.00 6.45
CA PRO A 189 -26.81 -22.83 5.27
C PRO A 189 -26.67 -22.01 3.97
N PRO A 190 -26.26 -22.59 2.84
CA PRO A 190 -26.41 -21.94 1.53
C PRO A 190 -27.89 -21.72 1.17
N LEU A 191 -28.18 -20.67 0.40
CA LEU A 191 -29.47 -20.49 -0.27
C LEU A 191 -29.62 -21.48 -1.43
N GLU A 192 -30.85 -21.76 -1.84
CA GLU A 192 -31.11 -22.61 -3.01
C GLU A 192 -30.72 -21.90 -4.30
N ASN A 193 -30.22 -22.66 -5.29
CA ASN A 193 -29.76 -22.07 -6.55
C ASN A 193 -30.87 -21.37 -7.32
N SER A 194 -32.09 -21.91 -7.26
CA SER A 194 -33.30 -21.33 -7.84
C SER A 194 -33.59 -19.91 -7.32
N GLU A 195 -33.36 -19.65 -6.03
CA GLU A 195 -33.54 -18.34 -5.41
C GLU A 195 -32.54 -17.31 -5.94
N ILE A 196 -31.30 -17.75 -6.15
CA ILE A 196 -30.22 -16.92 -6.72
C ILE A 196 -30.53 -16.57 -8.17
N GLU A 197 -30.89 -17.57 -8.98
CA GLU A 197 -31.24 -17.39 -10.39
C GLU A 197 -32.45 -16.47 -10.56
N THR A 198 -33.47 -16.63 -9.72
CA THR A 198 -34.66 -15.76 -9.69
C THR A 198 -34.28 -14.32 -9.36
N THR A 199 -33.39 -14.12 -8.38
CA THR A 199 -32.91 -12.79 -7.99
C THR A 199 -32.19 -12.10 -9.16
N ILE A 200 -31.27 -12.81 -9.82
CA ILE A 200 -30.53 -12.26 -10.97
C ILE A 200 -31.49 -11.97 -12.13
N ALA A 201 -32.40 -12.88 -12.46
CA ALA A 201 -33.34 -12.71 -13.56
C ALA A 201 -34.16 -11.42 -13.38
N LYS A 202 -34.65 -11.13 -12.17
CA LYS A 202 -35.39 -9.90 -11.86
C LYS A 202 -34.53 -8.63 -12.04
N ILE A 203 -33.25 -8.67 -11.69
CA ILE A 203 -32.35 -7.51 -11.84
C ILE A 203 -32.04 -7.28 -13.32
N TYR A 204 -31.76 -8.34 -14.09
CA TYR A 204 -31.48 -8.22 -15.53
C TYR A 204 -32.69 -7.80 -16.37
N GLN A 205 -33.91 -8.14 -15.94
CA GLN A 205 -35.14 -7.64 -16.58
C GLN A 205 -35.25 -6.12 -16.53
N ASN A 206 -34.73 -5.49 -15.47
CA ASN A 206 -34.75 -4.04 -15.28
C ASN A 206 -33.35 -3.42 -15.38
N LEU A 207 -32.45 -4.02 -16.18
CA LEU A 207 -31.02 -3.66 -16.21
C LEU A 207 -30.76 -2.16 -16.50
N ASN A 208 -31.62 -1.53 -17.31
CA ASN A 208 -31.50 -0.13 -17.66
C ASN A 208 -31.70 0.80 -16.45
N ASP A 209 -32.53 0.40 -15.48
CA ASP A 209 -32.89 1.18 -14.30
C ASP A 209 -31.97 0.91 -13.10
N VAL A 210 -31.04 -0.02 -13.24
CA VAL A 210 -30.13 -0.44 -12.17
C VAL A 210 -28.93 0.51 -12.13
N GLU A 211 -28.85 1.37 -11.12
CA GLU A 211 -27.74 2.31 -10.93
C GLU A 211 -26.90 1.98 -9.69
N PRO A 212 -25.57 2.19 -9.71
CA PRO A 212 -24.75 1.93 -8.53
C PRO A 212 -25.14 2.82 -7.36
N ILE A 213 -25.42 2.21 -6.20
CA ILE A 213 -25.66 2.96 -4.96
C ILE A 213 -24.32 3.36 -4.35
N PRO A 214 -24.03 4.66 -4.11
CA PRO A 214 -22.82 5.07 -3.40
C PRO A 214 -22.89 4.60 -1.94
N ASN A 215 -21.92 3.77 -1.52
CA ASN A 215 -21.95 3.14 -0.20
C ASN A 215 -20.59 3.20 0.52
N ALA A 216 -19.61 3.90 -0.04
CA ALA A 216 -18.39 4.26 0.67
C ALA A 216 -17.86 5.62 0.27
N GLU A 217 -16.94 6.08 1.09
CA GLU A 217 -16.31 7.38 0.95
C GLU A 217 -14.79 7.24 0.91
N ARG A 218 -14.16 7.98 0.00
CA ARG A 218 -12.70 8.02 -0.12
C ARG A 218 -12.20 9.46 -0.04
N ARG A 219 -11.23 9.69 0.85
CA ARG A 219 -10.61 11.01 1.04
C ARG A 219 -9.29 11.18 0.29
N PHE A 220 -8.62 10.06 -0.01
CA PHE A 220 -7.29 10.04 -0.57
C PHE A 220 -7.27 9.17 -1.82
N ILE A 221 -6.86 9.77 -2.94
CA ILE A 221 -6.65 9.09 -4.20
C ILE A 221 -5.14 9.06 -4.47
N TYR A 222 -4.66 7.91 -4.93
CA TYR A 222 -3.26 7.68 -5.25
C TYR A 222 -3.11 7.43 -6.72
N ASP A 223 -1.98 7.89 -7.25
CA ASP A 223 -1.53 7.55 -8.59
C ASP A 223 -1.30 6.03 -8.70
N ALA A 224 -1.99 5.41 -9.66
CA ALA A 224 -1.91 3.97 -9.90
C ALA A 224 -0.51 3.55 -10.36
N SER A 225 0.24 4.43 -11.04
CA SER A 225 1.59 4.13 -11.54
C SER A 225 2.63 3.95 -10.44
N LYS A 226 2.39 4.48 -9.23
CA LYS A 226 3.36 4.50 -8.14
C LYS A 226 3.33 3.26 -7.25
N ASN A 227 2.40 2.33 -7.48
CA ASN A 227 2.33 1.02 -6.81
C ASN A 227 2.53 1.07 -5.27
N PHE A 228 1.97 2.07 -4.60
CA PHE A 228 2.14 2.23 -3.16
C PHE A 228 1.56 1.04 -2.38
N THR A 229 2.34 0.54 -1.43
CA THR A 229 1.89 -0.46 -0.46
C THR A 229 0.84 0.12 0.51
N PRO A 230 0.01 -0.71 1.15
CA PRO A 230 -0.95 -0.24 2.17
C PRO A 230 -0.31 0.57 3.30
N THR A 231 0.91 0.18 3.72
CA THR A 231 1.65 0.88 4.77
C THR A 231 2.10 2.27 4.34
N GLU A 232 2.58 2.41 3.10
CA GLU A 232 2.97 3.72 2.55
C GLU A 232 1.76 4.64 2.37
N LYS A 233 0.66 4.11 1.85
CA LYS A 233 -0.62 4.82 1.75
C LYS A 233 -1.08 5.35 3.11
N ARG A 234 -1.00 4.51 4.15
CA ARG A 234 -1.32 4.91 5.53
C ARG A 234 -0.40 6.01 6.05
N ARG A 235 0.91 5.90 5.81
CA ARG A 235 1.89 6.93 6.23
C ARG A 235 1.63 8.28 5.57
N LEU A 236 1.34 8.27 4.27
CA LEU A 236 0.98 9.46 3.50
C LEU A 236 -0.30 10.10 4.02
N ASN A 237 -1.31 9.29 4.33
CA ASN A 237 -2.58 9.78 4.88
C ASN A 237 -2.39 10.44 6.23
N ILE A 238 -1.69 9.78 7.15
CA ILE A 238 -1.40 10.32 8.48
C ILE A 238 -0.67 11.66 8.37
N LYS A 239 0.35 11.73 7.52
CA LYS A 239 1.09 12.98 7.27
C LYS A 239 0.17 14.10 6.79
N LYS A 240 -0.72 13.80 5.83
CA LYS A 240 -1.64 14.81 5.29
C LYS A 240 -2.68 15.23 6.32
N VAL A 241 -3.29 14.28 7.03
CA VAL A 241 -4.26 14.56 8.12
C VAL A 241 -3.65 15.44 9.21
N HIS A 242 -2.41 15.18 9.62
CA HIS A 242 -1.73 16.04 10.60
C HIS A 242 -1.49 17.43 10.06
N GLN A 243 -1.00 17.55 8.81
CA GLN A 243 -0.83 18.84 8.16
C GLN A 243 -2.16 19.61 8.12
N ASP A 244 -3.26 18.95 7.78
CA ASP A 244 -4.57 19.58 7.68
C ASP A 244 -5.08 20.08 9.04
N ARG A 245 -4.84 19.32 10.12
CA ARG A 245 -5.17 19.74 11.49
C ARG A 245 -4.34 20.97 11.90
N THR A 246 -3.05 20.97 11.56
CA THR A 246 -2.17 22.11 11.79
C THR A 246 -2.65 23.34 11.03
N ASN A 247 -2.94 23.21 9.73
CA ASN A 247 -3.41 24.32 8.91
C ASN A 247 -4.74 24.86 9.42
N LYS A 248 -5.72 24.00 9.74
CA LYS A 248 -7.00 24.43 10.32
C LYS A 248 -6.80 25.21 11.62
N THR A 249 -5.94 24.71 12.50
CA THR A 249 -5.61 25.41 13.76
C THR A 249 -4.98 26.77 13.50
N GLN A 250 -4.07 26.86 12.53
CA GLN A 250 -3.43 28.12 12.14
C GLN A 250 -4.45 29.12 11.58
N SER A 251 -5.34 28.68 10.69
CA SER A 251 -6.40 29.52 10.11
C SER A 251 -7.37 30.04 11.18
N GLU A 252 -7.84 29.18 12.08
CA GLU A 252 -8.71 29.59 13.20
C GLU A 252 -8.03 30.63 14.10
N LEU A 253 -6.75 30.41 14.44
CA LEU A 253 -5.99 31.35 15.25
C LEU A 253 -5.76 32.67 14.53
N LEU A 254 -5.44 32.62 13.23
CA LEU A 254 -5.23 33.83 12.42
C LEU A 254 -6.50 34.66 12.32
N GLU A 255 -7.65 34.02 12.07
CA GLU A 255 -8.95 34.69 12.01
C GLU A 255 -9.31 35.37 13.33
N ILE A 256 -9.08 34.69 14.46
CA ILE A 256 -9.26 35.29 15.80
C ILE A 256 -8.32 36.49 15.99
N MET A 257 -7.06 36.39 15.55
CA MET A 257 -6.10 37.47 15.68
C MET A 257 -6.41 38.67 14.76
N LYS A 258 -6.97 38.42 13.57
CA LYS A 258 -7.44 39.47 12.64
C LYS A 258 -8.64 40.22 13.20
N ASN A 259 -9.60 39.48 13.75
CA ASN A 259 -10.84 40.04 14.31
C ASN A 259 -10.72 40.32 15.82
N TRP A 260 -9.51 40.64 16.30
CA TRP A 260 -9.27 40.75 17.73
C TRP A 260 -9.88 42.02 18.33
N ASP A 261 -10.82 41.84 19.25
CA ASP A 261 -11.42 42.94 19.99
C ASP A 261 -10.56 43.34 21.20
N PHE A 262 -9.82 44.44 21.05
CA PHE A 262 -8.98 45.00 22.11
C PHE A 262 -9.78 45.57 23.29
N SER A 263 -11.03 45.98 23.07
CA SER A 263 -11.89 46.53 24.13
C SER A 263 -12.39 45.43 25.07
N LEU A 264 -12.75 44.28 24.50
CA LEU A 264 -13.29 43.14 25.26
C LEU A 264 -12.19 42.24 25.84
N HIS A 265 -11.11 42.02 25.10
CA HIS A 265 -10.09 41.01 25.45
C HIS A 265 -8.74 41.60 25.85
N GLY A 266 -8.58 42.92 25.76
CA GLY A 266 -7.33 43.61 26.08
C GLY A 266 -6.18 43.24 25.14
N LYS A 267 -4.95 43.33 25.66
CA LYS A 267 -3.73 43.07 24.88
C LYS A 267 -3.71 41.64 24.35
N MET A 268 -3.49 41.51 23.04
CA MET A 268 -3.27 40.24 22.38
C MET A 268 -1.97 39.59 22.89
N THR A 269 -2.13 38.55 23.70
CA THR A 269 -1.05 37.72 24.27
C THR A 269 -1.36 36.25 24.00
N ILE A 270 -0.36 35.38 24.11
CA ILE A 270 -0.55 33.92 23.92
C ILE A 270 -1.66 33.39 24.85
N LYS A 271 -1.70 33.84 26.11
CA LYS A 271 -2.71 33.40 27.09
C LYS A 271 -4.12 33.89 26.74
N SER A 272 -4.26 35.14 26.28
CA SER A 272 -5.56 35.67 25.90
C SER A 272 -6.08 34.99 24.62
N VAL A 273 -5.24 34.82 23.61
CA VAL A 273 -5.60 34.13 22.36
C VAL A 273 -5.96 32.67 22.62
N ALA A 274 -5.21 31.98 23.49
CA ALA A 274 -5.53 30.61 23.89
C ALA A 274 -6.92 30.50 24.56
N LYS A 275 -7.27 31.48 25.39
CA LYS A 275 -8.57 31.55 26.06
C LYS A 275 -9.71 31.74 25.07
N VAL A 276 -9.59 32.70 24.15
CA VAL A 276 -10.62 33.00 23.13
C VAL A 276 -10.77 31.84 22.14
N ALA A 277 -9.66 31.24 21.70
CA ALA A 277 -9.66 30.11 20.77
C ALA A 277 -10.05 28.77 21.40
N ILE A 278 -10.17 28.71 22.73
CA ILE A 278 -10.39 27.46 23.50
C ILE A 278 -9.35 26.41 23.12
N LYS A 279 -8.06 26.78 23.21
CA LYS A 279 -6.93 25.90 22.88
C LYS A 279 -5.88 25.90 23.99
N ASP A 280 -5.08 24.83 24.01
CA ASP A 280 -3.93 24.75 24.92
C ASP A 280 -2.90 25.86 24.62
N PRO A 281 -2.39 26.58 25.64
CA PRO A 281 -1.44 27.67 25.44
C PRO A 281 -0.16 27.27 24.69
N LYS A 282 0.33 26.02 24.83
CA LYS A 282 1.53 25.56 24.10
C LYS A 282 1.24 25.40 22.61
N THR A 283 0.02 25.00 22.26
CA THR A 283 -0.42 24.93 20.87
C THR A 283 -0.43 26.32 20.23
N VAL A 284 -0.99 27.31 20.93
CA VAL A 284 -1.00 28.71 20.46
C VAL A 284 0.43 29.24 20.36
N GLN A 285 1.25 29.04 21.40
CA GLN A 285 2.65 29.45 21.43
C GLN A 285 3.44 28.92 20.22
N SER A 286 3.21 27.68 19.81
CA SER A 286 3.89 27.04 18.68
C SER A 286 3.67 27.76 17.34
N TYR A 287 2.55 28.48 17.20
CA TYR A 287 2.19 29.17 15.95
C TYR A 287 2.17 30.70 16.07
N TYR A 288 2.11 31.22 17.30
CA TYR A 288 1.87 32.64 17.59
C TYR A 288 2.83 33.59 16.88
N THR A 289 4.14 33.33 16.97
CA THR A 289 5.16 34.19 16.36
C THR A 289 4.96 34.29 14.86
N LYS A 290 4.75 33.16 14.18
CA LYS A 290 4.55 33.11 12.74
C LYS A 290 3.29 33.86 12.32
N LEU A 291 2.17 33.57 12.99
CA LEU A 291 0.88 34.19 12.67
C LEU A 291 0.86 35.70 12.95
N LYS A 292 1.58 36.15 13.99
CA LYS A 292 1.72 37.58 14.30
C LYS A 292 2.52 38.31 13.22
N THR A 293 3.56 37.68 12.67
CA THR A 293 4.31 38.26 11.52
C THR A 293 3.43 38.36 10.28
N GLU A 294 2.66 37.30 9.98
CA GLU A 294 1.71 37.27 8.85
C GLU A 294 0.66 38.38 8.98
N LEU A 295 0.13 38.59 10.19
CA LEU A 295 -0.82 39.68 10.47
C LEU A 295 -0.24 41.08 10.24
N LEU A 296 1.04 41.30 10.58
CA LEU A 296 1.69 42.60 10.39
C LEU A 296 1.96 42.87 8.91
N GLN A 297 2.33 41.85 8.14
CA GLN A 297 2.54 41.96 6.69
C GLN A 297 1.24 42.31 5.96
N ASP A 298 0.12 41.66 6.32
CA ASP A 298 -1.18 41.96 5.73
C ASP A 298 -1.62 43.42 5.99
N LEU A 299 -1.31 43.97 7.17
CA LEU A 299 -1.63 45.36 7.52
C LEU A 299 -0.76 46.38 6.77
N ASP A 300 0.53 46.07 6.58
CA ASP A 300 1.44 46.93 5.81
C ASP A 300 1.04 46.99 4.33
N GLU A 301 0.54 45.88 3.75
CA GLU A 301 0.06 45.82 2.37
C GLU A 301 -1.26 46.58 2.14
N GLU A 302 -2.20 46.54 3.09
CA GLU A 302 -3.44 47.32 3.03
C GLU A 302 -3.18 48.84 3.11
N GLN A 303 -2.18 49.28 3.88
CA GLN A 303 -1.82 50.71 3.94
C GLN A 303 -1.14 51.21 2.66
N VAL A 304 -0.38 50.36 1.96
CA VAL A 304 0.22 50.70 0.66
C VAL A 304 -0.84 50.83 -0.44
N GLN A 305 -1.91 50.01 -0.42
CA GLN A 305 -3.01 50.13 -1.38
C GLN A 305 -3.92 51.35 -1.15
N MET A 306 -4.11 51.78 0.10
CA MET A 306 -4.90 52.99 0.40
C MET A 306 -4.13 54.31 0.24
N GLY A 307 -2.78 54.27 0.20
CA GLY A 307 -1.93 55.44 -0.04
C GLY A 307 -1.55 55.69 -1.51
N GLY A 308 -2.06 54.88 -2.44
CA GLY A 308 -1.72 54.90 -3.87
C GLY A 308 -2.80 55.42 -4.83
N ASN A 309 -3.89 56.01 -4.32
CA ASN A 309 -4.95 56.66 -5.10
C ASN A 309 -5.00 58.16 -4.84
#